data_AF-A0A077WKN7-F1
#
_entry.id   AF-A0A077WKN7-F1
#
_cell.length_a   1.000
_cell.length_b   1.000
_cell.length_c   1.000
_cell.angle_alpha   90.00
_cell.angle_beta   90.00
_cell.angle_gamma   90.00
#
_symmetry.space_group_name_H-M   'P 1'
#
loop_
_entity.id
_entity.type
_entity.pdbx_description
1 polymer ?
#
loop_
_entity_poly.entity_id
_entity_poly.type
_entity_poly.pdbx_seq_one_letter_code
_entity_poly.pdbx_strand_id
1 'polypeptide(L)' 'MTKNMLSYTGGGLIGLIILILDLIVIFEVINSTRSIQGKIGWSLLVFFFPVVGIIIYFLFSNRAEYNAHYEAIA' A
#
# COMPACT_ATOMS: atom_id res chain seq x y z
N MET A 1 28.93 -5.32 32.16
CA MET A 1 29.04 -4.71 30.82
C MET A 1 28.13 -5.46 29.85
N THR A 2 26.82 -5.24 29.93
CA THR A 2 25.83 -5.85 29.04
C THR A 2 25.31 -4.78 28.09
N LYS A 3 25.98 -4.62 26.95
CA LYS A 3 25.32 -3.97 25.81
C LYS A 3 24.31 -4.99 25.31
N ASN A 4 23.03 -4.73 25.56
CA ASN A 4 21.94 -5.50 24.99
C ASN A 4 22.09 -5.48 23.47
N MET A 5 22.64 -6.56 22.91
CA MET A 5 22.90 -6.74 21.47
C MET A 5 21.61 -7.02 20.68
N LEU A 6 20.45 -6.52 21.14
CA LEU A 6 19.19 -6.56 20.40
C LEU A 6 19.07 -5.44 19.36
N SER A 7 20.13 -4.66 19.18
CA SER A 7 20.14 -3.49 18.31
C SER A 7 20.31 -3.90 16.84
N TYR A 8 19.37 -3.42 16.00
CA TYR A 8 19.43 -3.26 14.53
C TYR A 8 18.72 -4.26 13.61
N THR A 9 18.30 -5.46 14.03
CA THR A 9 17.64 -6.39 13.06
C THR A 9 16.14 -6.11 12.85
N GLY A 10 15.43 -5.51 13.83
CA GLY A 10 13.98 -5.32 13.75
C GLY A 10 13.53 -4.25 12.75
N GLY A 11 14.29 -3.17 12.57
CA GLY A 11 13.89 -2.03 11.73
C GLY A 11 13.94 -2.32 10.23
N GLY A 12 14.94 -3.07 9.77
CA GLY A 12 15.11 -3.40 8.34
C GLY A 12 14.00 -4.31 7.81
N LEU A 13 13.59 -5.31 8.59
CA LEU A 13 12.52 -6.22 8.19
C LEU A 13 11.15 -5.53 8.15
N ILE A 14 10.85 -4.70 9.16
CA ILE A 14 9.59 -3.94 9.19
C ILE A 14 9.53 -2.95 8.01
N GLY A 15 10.62 -2.23 7.73
CA GLY A 15 10.71 -1.36 6.57
C GLY A 15 10.51 -2.09 5.24
N LEU A 16 11.05 -3.30 5.11
CA LEU A 16 10.85 -4.14 3.92
C LEU A 16 9.40 -4.58 3.76
N ILE A 17 8.73 -4.98 4.84
CA ILE A 17 7.29 -5.34 4.80
C ILE A 17 6.47 -4.14 4.33
N ILE A 18 6.72 -2.96 4.90
CA ILE A 18 6.01 -1.74 4.52
C ILE A 18 6.26 -1.42 3.03
N LEU A 19 7.49 -1.54 2.55
CA LEU A 19 7.82 -1.33 1.14
C LEU A 19 7.09 -2.31 0.21
N ILE A 20 6.98 -3.58 0.59
CA ILE A 20 6.23 -4.58 -0.17
C ILE A 20 4.74 -4.20 -0.23
N LEU A 21 4.16 -3.77 0.90
CA LEU A 21 2.78 -3.33 0.94
C LEU A 21 2.55 -2.08 0.07
N ASP A 22 3.51 -1.16 0.04
CA ASP A 22 3.48 0.04 -0.81
C ASP A 22 3.37 -0.34 -2.30
N LEU A 23 4.21 -1.28 -2.75
CA LEU A 23 4.19 -1.79 -4.12
C LEU A 23 2.86 -2.49 -4.44
N ILE A 24 2.34 -3.31 -3.53
CA ILE A 24 1.04 -3.99 -3.70
C ILE A 24 -0.06 -2.96 -3.95
N VAL A 25 -0.11 -1.91 -3.14
CA VAL A 25 -1.10 -0.84 -3.28
C VAL A 25 -0.93 -0.10 -4.62
N ILE A 26 0.29 0.25 -5.00
CA ILE A 26 0.55 0.92 -6.29
C ILE A 26 0.10 0.04 -7.46
N PHE A 27 0.42 -1.26 -7.45
CA PHE A 27 -0.03 -2.18 -8.51
C PHE A 27 -1.55 -2.33 -8.55
N GLU A 28 -2.21 -2.41 -7.39
CA GLU A 28 -3.67 -2.44 -7.31
C GLU A 28 -4.28 -1.16 -7.91
N VAL A 29 -3.75 0.00 -7.54
CA VAL A 29 -4.21 1.30 -8.03
C VAL A 29 -4.03 1.42 -9.54
N ILE A 30 -2.86 1.03 -10.08
CA ILE A 30 -2.58 1.09 -11.51
C ILE A 30 -3.50 0.17 -12.31
N ASN A 31 -3.80 -1.03 -11.81
CA ASN A 31 -4.69 -2.00 -12.48
C ASN A 31 -6.18 -1.71 -12.29
N SER A 32 -6.55 -0.81 -11.39
CA SER A 32 -7.95 -0.47 -11.14
C SER A 32 -8.59 0.37 -12.26
N THR A 33 -9.92 0.45 -12.25
CA THR A 33 -10.73 1.26 -13.18
C THR A 33 -10.71 2.77 -12.88
N ARG A 34 -9.93 3.21 -11.88
CA ARG A 34 -9.81 4.62 -11.47
C ARG A 34 -9.31 5.52 -12.61
N SER A 35 -9.72 6.79 -12.58
CA SER A 35 -9.17 7.83 -13.46
C SER A 35 -7.67 8.01 -13.25
N ILE A 36 -6.98 8.56 -14.25
CA ILE A 36 -5.52 8.81 -14.17
C ILE A 36 -5.14 9.66 -12.96
N GLN A 37 -5.97 10.65 -12.61
CA GLN A 37 -5.75 11.50 -11.44
C GLN A 37 -5.89 10.71 -10.14
N GLY A 38 -6.88 9.82 -10.05
CA GLY A 38 -7.03 8.92 -8.91
C GLY A 38 -5.85 7.97 -8.76
N LYS A 39 -5.33 7.45 -9.89
CA LYS A 39 -4.15 6.58 -9.88
C LYS A 39 -2.92 7.29 -9.34
N ILE A 40 -2.63 8.49 -9.88
CA ILE A 40 -1.49 9.29 -9.45
C ILE A 40 -1.64 9.71 -7.99
N GLY A 41 -2.82 10.19 -7.59
CA GLY A 41 -3.08 10.66 -6.22
C GLY A 41 -2.86 9.58 -5.17
N TRP A 42 -3.45 8.39 -5.37
CA TRP A 42 -3.31 7.28 -4.42
C TRP A 42 -1.89 6.71 -4.38
N SER A 43 -1.23 6.56 -5.54
CA SER A 43 0.15 6.08 -5.60
C SER A 43 1.13 7.04 -4.91
N LEU A 44 0.99 8.36 -5.12
CA LEU A 44 1.84 9.35 -4.46
C LEU A 44 1.61 9.38 -2.94
N LEU A 45 0.35 9.34 -2.51
CA LEU A 45 0.01 9.37 -1.09
C LEU A 45 0.60 8.18 -0.31
N VAL A 46 0.56 6.98 -0.90
CA VAL A 46 1.09 5.75 -0.28
C VAL A 46 2.62 5.80 -0.28
N PHE A 47 3.25 6.09 -1.42
CA PHE A 47 4.70 6.14 -1.55
C PHE A 47 5.40 7.14 -0.61
N PHE A 48 4.88 8.36 -0.48
CA PHE A 48 5.47 9.40 0.38
C PHE A 48 5.13 9.21 1.87
N PHE A 49 4.02 8.55 2.18
CA PHE A 49 3.58 8.29 3.54
C PHE A 49 3.34 6.79 3.73
N PRO A 50 4.39 5.96 3.75
CA PRO A 50 4.25 4.51 3.59
C PRO A 50 3.44 3.83 4.71
N VAL A 51 3.45 4.36 5.93
CA VAL A 51 2.60 3.80 7.02
C VAL A 51 1.18 4.39 6.97
N VAL A 52 1.09 5.72 7.04
CA VAL A 52 -0.20 6.43 7.14
C VAL A 52 -0.99 6.33 5.84
N GLY A 53 -0.31 6.44 4.70
CA GLY A 53 -0.89 6.34 3.37
C GLY A 53 -1.51 4.98 3.09
N ILE A 54 -0.87 3.89 3.52
CA ILE A 54 -1.47 2.55 3.46
C ILE A 54 -2.74 2.49 4.32
N ILE A 55 -2.72 3.01 5.55
CA ILE A 55 -3.91 3.04 6.42
C ILE A 55 -5.05 3.81 5.75
N ILE A 56 -4.77 5.00 5.21
CA ILE A 56 -5.76 5.82 4.50
C ILE A 56 -6.28 5.09 3.27
N TYR A 57 -5.39 4.46 2.48
CA TYR A 57 -5.77 3.71 1.29
C TYR A 57 -6.77 2.59 1.62
N PHE A 58 -6.48 1.80 2.66
CA PHE A 58 -7.34 0.70 3.07
C PHE A 58 -8.71 1.16 3.54
N LEU A 59 -8.80 2.30 4.23
CA LEU A 59 -10.05 2.80 4.79
C LEU A 59 -10.88 3.62 3.79
N PHE A 60 -10.25 4.38 2.90
CA PHE A 60 -10.92 5.43 2.12
C PHE A 60 -10.82 5.29 0.60
N SER A 61 -10.06 4.33 0.07
CA SER A 61 -9.86 4.24 -1.38
C SER A 61 -11.00 3.56 -2.16
N ASN A 62 -12.07 3.12 -1.47
CA ASN A 62 -13.18 2.35 -2.05
C ASN A 62 -12.72 1.21 -2.99
N ARG A 63 -11.75 0.43 -2.51
CA ARG A 63 -11.01 -0.57 -3.31
C ARG A 63 -11.90 -1.60 -3.98
N ALA A 64 -12.96 -2.03 -3.30
CA ALA A 64 -13.89 -3.01 -3.84
C ALA A 64 -14.59 -2.50 -5.11
N GLU A 65 -15.00 -1.23 -5.14
CA GLU A 65 -15.66 -0.63 -6.30
C GLU A 65 -14.74 -0.58 -7.52
N TYR A 66 -13.48 -0.16 -7.32
CA TYR A 66 -12.54 0.05 -8.43
C TYR A 66 -11.82 -1.22 -8.90
N ASN A 67 -11.92 -2.31 -8.14
CA ASN A 67 -11.33 -3.61 -8.47
C ASN A 67 -12.40 -4.66 -8.83
N ALA A 68 -13.69 -4.30 -8.79
CA ALA A 68 -14.77 -5.21 -9.16
C ALA A 68 -14.84 -5.38 -10.69
N HIS A 69 -14.12 -6.37 -11.20
CA HIS A 69 -14.38 -6.99 -12.51
C HIS A 69 -15.12 -8.32 -12.29
N TYR A 70 -16.34 -8.26 -11.75
CA TYR A 70 -17.21 -9.42 -11.66
C TYR A 70 -18.26 -9.36 -12.78
N GLU A 71 -17.88 -9.77 -13.98
CA GLU A 71 -18.86 -10.22 -14.98
C GLU A 71 -19.27 -11.64 -14.58
N ALA A 72 -20.35 -11.77 -13.81
CA ALA A 72 -21.00 -13.06 -13.66
C ALA A 72 -21.63 -13.41 -15.02
N ILE A 73 -20.99 -14.31 -15.77
CA ILE A 73 -21.57 -14.88 -16.99
C ILE A 73 -22.80 -15.69 -16.53
N ALA A 74 -23.98 -15.08 -16.67
CA ALA A 74 -25.28 -15.71 -16.53
C ALA A 74 -25.80 -16.16 -17.90
#